data_AF-A0A0W8D331-F1
#
_entry.id   AF-A0A0W8D331-F1
#
_cell.length_a   1.000
_cell.length_b   1.000
_cell.length_c   1.000
_cell.angle_alpha   90.00
_cell.angle_beta   90.00
_cell.angle_gamma   90.00
#
_symmetry.space_group_name_H-M   'P 1'
#
loop_
_entity.id
_entity.type
_entity.pdbx_description
1 polymer ?
#
loop_
_entity_poly.entity_id
_entity_poly.type
_entity_poly.pdbx_seq_one_letter_code
_entity_poly.pdbx_strand_id
1 'polypeptide(L)'
;MQEEARRLVRIQRVFEESSTGTRPPTKNYEDLHELAAELKLKSELWEVVCEADGHLSTCSVDTIRSVDLEKMNEVASHIDLVVDKIRACATQVASGFELERLEKLQATLHGLAPVIRDLRNPHLVERHWSKLEHKMLCSLMPVIVETTESTEDEEADTSTSTSTRLDLQMQQLLDANVVAMLQLFVMYQRRRQLKQRSLGAS
;
A
#
# COMPACT_ATOMS: atom_id res chain seq x y z
N MET A 1 -65.59 7.71 -34.46
CA MET A 1 -65.13 8.65 -33.41
C MET A 1 -65.56 8.28 -31.99
N GLN A 2 -66.83 8.41 -31.57
CA GLN A 2 -67.20 8.11 -30.17
C GLN A 2 -67.03 6.62 -29.79
N GLU A 3 -67.26 5.71 -30.73
CA GLU A 3 -67.17 4.28 -30.52
C GLU A 3 -65.71 3.79 -30.44
N GLU A 4 -64.82 4.41 -31.21
CA GLU A 4 -63.37 4.19 -31.12
C GLU A 4 -62.80 4.72 -29.81
N ALA A 5 -63.27 5.89 -29.36
CA ALA A 5 -62.88 6.44 -28.06
C ALA A 5 -63.29 5.51 -26.90
N ARG A 6 -64.50 4.97 -26.93
CA ARG A 6 -64.97 3.97 -25.94
C ARG A 6 -64.14 2.69 -25.99
N ARG A 7 -63.75 2.25 -27.19
CA ARG A 7 -62.91 1.07 -27.37
C ARG A 7 -61.50 1.28 -26.80
N LEU A 8 -60.89 2.44 -27.02
CA LEU A 8 -59.59 2.80 -26.46
C LEU A 8 -59.61 2.88 -24.93
N VAL A 9 -60.63 3.50 -24.35
CA VAL A 9 -60.80 3.56 -22.88
C VAL A 9 -60.93 2.15 -22.28
N ARG A 10 -61.63 1.24 -22.98
CA ARG A 10 -61.76 -0.15 -22.54
C ARG A 10 -60.43 -0.90 -22.59
N ILE A 11 -59.66 -0.72 -23.66
CA ILE A 11 -58.33 -1.34 -23.80
C ILE A 11 -57.38 -0.82 -22.72
N GLN A 12 -57.40 0.49 -22.45
CA GLN A 12 -56.59 1.11 -21.41
C GLN A 12 -56.94 0.56 -20.02
N ARG A 13 -58.23 0.45 -19.68
CA ARG A 13 -58.67 -0.14 -18.41
C ARG A 13 -58.21 -1.60 -18.27
N VAL A 14 -58.34 -2.41 -19.31
CA VAL A 14 -57.88 -3.82 -19.29
C VAL A 14 -56.37 -3.89 -19.09
N PHE A 15 -55.60 -3.01 -19.72
CA PHE A 15 -54.15 -2.91 -19.52
C PHE A 15 -53.79 -2.46 -18.11
N GLU A 16 -54.49 -1.48 -17.55
CA GLU A 16 -54.29 -1.01 -16.18
C GLU A 16 -54.61 -2.14 -15.18
N GLU A 17 -55.77 -2.79 -15.29
CA GLU A 17 -56.17 -3.91 -14.43
C GLU A 17 -55.17 -5.09 -14.49
N SER A 18 -54.68 -5.45 -15.67
CA SER A 18 -53.71 -6.56 -15.85
C SER A 18 -52.27 -6.19 -15.51
N SER A 19 -51.92 -4.89 -15.43
CA SER A 19 -50.56 -4.42 -15.10
C SER A 19 -50.34 -4.11 -13.62
N THR A 20 -51.39 -4.12 -12.79
CA THR A 20 -51.33 -3.76 -11.35
C THR A 20 -50.42 -4.64 -10.49
N GLY A 21 -49.86 -5.74 -11.00
CA GLY A 21 -48.88 -6.57 -10.31
C GLY A 21 -47.52 -6.74 -11.01
N THR A 22 -47.38 -6.28 -12.26
CA THR A 22 -46.17 -6.46 -13.08
C THR A 22 -45.38 -5.17 -13.29
N ARG A 23 -45.97 -4.01 -12.96
CA ARG A 23 -45.31 -2.72 -13.03
C ARG A 23 -44.67 -2.40 -11.68
N PRO A 24 -43.34 -2.17 -11.60
CA PRO A 24 -42.71 -1.71 -10.37
C PRO A 24 -43.45 -0.46 -9.83
N PRO A 25 -43.78 -0.41 -8.53
CA PRO A 25 -44.55 0.69 -7.94
C PRO A 25 -43.83 2.04 -8.03
N THR A 26 -42.50 2.01 -8.18
CA THR A 26 -41.65 3.18 -8.42
C THR A 26 -40.65 2.86 -9.55
N LYS A 27 -40.22 3.89 -10.30
CA LYS A 27 -39.09 3.76 -11.26
C LYS A 27 -37.72 3.82 -10.56
N ASN A 28 -37.71 3.79 -9.23
CA ASN A 28 -36.53 3.98 -8.42
C ASN A 28 -35.95 2.61 -8.11
N TYR A 29 -34.87 2.28 -8.80
CA TYR A 29 -34.09 1.07 -8.54
C TYR A 29 -33.13 1.34 -7.39
N GLU A 30 -33.64 1.44 -6.16
CA GLU A 30 -32.83 1.72 -4.96
C GLU A 30 -31.75 0.66 -4.76
N ASP A 31 -32.09 -0.61 -4.95
CA ASP A 31 -31.14 -1.75 -4.93
C ASP A 31 -30.00 -1.59 -5.95
N LEU A 32 -30.27 -0.94 -7.10
CA LEU A 32 -29.25 -0.69 -8.13
C LEU A 32 -28.28 0.42 -7.66
N HIS A 33 -28.76 1.39 -6.90
CA HIS A 33 -27.92 2.43 -6.33
C HIS A 33 -27.01 1.85 -5.24
N GLU A 34 -27.53 0.96 -4.40
CA GLU A 34 -26.73 0.24 -3.40
C GLU A 34 -25.65 -0.64 -4.07
N LEU A 35 -26.04 -1.41 -5.09
CA LEU A 35 -25.10 -2.23 -5.86
C LEU A 35 -24.05 -1.39 -6.58
N ALA A 36 -24.44 -0.24 -7.14
CA ALA A 36 -23.50 0.67 -7.78
C ALA A 36 -22.49 1.27 -6.79
N ALA A 37 -22.92 1.58 -5.56
CA ALA A 37 -22.05 2.05 -4.50
C ALA A 37 -21.08 0.96 -4.04
N GLU A 38 -21.55 -0.28 -3.88
CA GLU A 38 -20.69 -1.44 -3.57
C GLU A 38 -19.66 -1.70 -4.67
N LEU A 39 -20.09 -1.68 -5.94
CA LEU A 39 -19.21 -1.97 -7.08
C LEU A 39 -18.15 -0.88 -7.23
N LYS A 40 -18.51 0.38 -6.98
CA LYS A 40 -17.57 1.49 -6.91
C LYS A 40 -16.56 1.34 -5.76
N LEU A 41 -17.00 0.91 -4.58
CA LEU A 41 -16.08 0.69 -3.46
C LEU A 41 -15.12 -0.48 -3.76
N LYS A 42 -15.61 -1.54 -4.41
CA LYS A 42 -14.76 -2.66 -4.88
C LYS A 42 -13.76 -2.21 -5.94
N SER A 43 -14.15 -1.36 -6.90
CA SER A 43 -13.20 -0.84 -7.89
C SER A 43 -12.13 0.04 -7.25
N GLU A 44 -12.51 0.94 -6.33
CA GLU A 44 -11.56 1.76 -5.55
C GLU A 44 -10.57 0.88 -4.77
N LEU A 45 -11.04 -0.21 -4.16
CA LEU A 45 -10.15 -1.18 -3.48
C LEU A 45 -9.16 -1.83 -4.45
N TRP A 46 -9.63 -2.33 -5.60
CA TRP A 46 -8.75 -3.00 -6.55
C TRP A 46 -7.73 -2.04 -7.17
N GLU A 47 -8.11 -0.79 -7.41
CA GLU A 47 -7.21 0.25 -7.90
C GLU A 47 -6.08 0.50 -6.90
N VAL A 48 -6.41 0.68 -5.61
CA VAL A 48 -5.40 0.94 -4.57
C VAL A 48 -4.52 -0.28 -4.30
N VAL A 49 -5.07 -1.51 -4.36
CA VAL A 49 -4.25 -2.73 -4.28
C VAL A 49 -3.26 -2.79 -5.45
N CYS A 50 -3.71 -2.52 -6.67
CA CYS A 50 -2.84 -2.51 -7.84
C CYS A 50 -1.78 -1.41 -7.77
N GLU A 51 -2.15 -0.22 -7.28
CA GLU A 51 -1.22 0.90 -7.05
C GLU A 51 -0.14 0.51 -6.04
N ALA A 52 -0.54 -0.07 -4.90
CA ALA A 52 0.35 -0.52 -3.85
C ALA A 52 1.31 -1.62 -4.32
N ASP A 53 0.78 -2.66 -4.97
CA ASP A 53 1.60 -3.76 -5.50
C ASP A 53 2.53 -3.27 -6.61
N GLY A 54 2.06 -2.38 -7.50
CA GLY A 54 2.88 -1.77 -8.54
C GLY A 54 4.00 -0.92 -7.96
N HIS A 55 3.71 -0.14 -6.91
CA HIS A 55 4.73 0.64 -6.22
C HIS A 55 5.76 -0.25 -5.51
N LEU A 56 5.32 -1.30 -4.80
CA LEU A 56 6.22 -2.27 -4.17
C LEU A 56 7.07 -3.03 -5.18
N SER A 57 6.49 -3.40 -6.33
CA SER A 57 7.22 -4.04 -7.43
C SER A 57 8.23 -3.12 -8.10
N THR A 58 7.99 -1.81 -8.11
CA THR A 58 8.97 -0.84 -8.61
C THR A 58 10.08 -0.67 -7.58
N CYS A 59 9.70 -0.48 -6.31
CA CYS A 59 10.65 -0.31 -5.22
C CYS A 59 11.55 -1.53 -5.04
N SER A 60 11.07 -2.76 -5.29
CA SER A 60 11.85 -3.98 -5.11
C SER A 60 13.14 -4.00 -5.93
N VAL A 61 13.09 -3.44 -7.14
CA VAL A 61 14.23 -3.37 -8.07
C VAL A 61 15.13 -2.17 -7.76
N ASP A 62 14.59 -1.15 -7.08
CA ASP A 62 15.33 0.02 -6.64
C ASP A 62 16.31 -0.28 -5.49
N THR A 63 17.31 0.58 -5.36
CA THR A 63 18.24 0.56 -4.23
C THR A 63 17.63 1.26 -3.02
N ILE A 64 18.06 0.89 -1.81
CA ILE A 64 17.66 1.59 -0.56
C ILE A 64 17.90 3.10 -0.66
N ARG A 65 18.90 3.56 -1.43
CA ARG A 65 19.17 4.98 -1.69
C ARG A 65 18.11 5.67 -2.54
N SER A 66 17.60 5.01 -3.58
CA SER A 66 16.75 5.62 -4.61
C SER A 66 15.25 5.55 -4.32
N VAL A 67 14.81 4.72 -3.36
CA VAL A 67 13.39 4.60 -3.00
C VAL A 67 12.79 5.97 -2.59
N ASP A 68 11.68 6.34 -3.20
CA ASP A 68 10.96 7.54 -2.83
C ASP A 68 10.09 7.31 -1.59
N LEU A 69 10.49 7.90 -0.47
CA LEU A 69 9.75 7.81 0.80
C LEU A 69 8.48 8.64 0.79
N GLU A 70 8.41 9.72 0.01
CA GLU A 70 7.23 10.58 -0.07
C GLU A 70 6.12 9.84 -0.81
N LYS A 71 6.44 9.31 -2.00
CA LYS A 71 5.51 8.46 -2.77
C LYS A 71 5.04 7.23 -1.98
N MET A 72 5.92 6.59 -1.22
CA MET A 72 5.51 5.46 -0.37
C MET A 72 4.53 5.87 0.73
N ASN A 73 4.66 7.07 1.32
CA ASN A 73 3.69 7.59 2.29
C ASN A 73 2.37 7.99 1.64
N GLU A 74 2.39 8.51 0.40
CA GLU A 74 1.19 8.81 -0.37
C GLU A 74 0.36 7.54 -0.63
N VAL A 75 1.02 6.48 -1.14
CA VAL A 75 0.39 5.18 -1.37
C VAL A 75 -0.15 4.58 -0.06
N ALA A 76 0.61 4.67 1.04
CA ALA A 76 0.13 4.24 2.36
C ALA A 76 -1.12 5.03 2.81
N SER A 77 -1.16 6.34 2.54
CA SER A 77 -2.30 7.19 2.89
C SER A 77 -3.55 6.88 2.04
N HIS A 78 -3.37 6.53 0.76
CA HIS A 78 -4.47 6.04 -0.09
C HIS A 78 -5.06 4.73 0.45
N ILE A 79 -4.21 3.80 0.90
CA ILE A 79 -4.65 2.56 1.54
C ILE A 79 -5.40 2.86 2.83
N ASP A 80 -4.89 3.74 3.70
CA ASP A 80 -5.55 4.13 4.95
C ASP A 80 -6.98 4.64 4.68
N LEU A 81 -7.14 5.50 3.67
CA LEU A 81 -8.43 6.08 3.29
C LEU A 81 -9.43 5.02 2.80
N VAL A 82 -8.98 4.04 2.02
CA VAL A 82 -9.84 2.94 1.53
C VAL A 82 -10.17 1.96 2.65
N VAL A 83 -9.21 1.63 3.52
CA VAL A 83 -9.46 0.79 4.71
C VAL A 83 -10.52 1.42 5.62
N ASP A 84 -10.43 2.74 5.86
CA ASP A 84 -11.40 3.46 6.69
C ASP A 84 -12.80 3.50 6.03
N LYS A 85 -12.88 3.71 4.72
CA LYS A 85 -14.14 3.63 3.95
C LYS A 85 -14.78 2.25 4.06
N ILE A 86 -13.99 1.18 3.90
CA ILE A 86 -14.51 -0.20 3.98
C ILE A 86 -14.95 -0.53 5.40
N ARG A 87 -14.20 -0.09 6.42
CA ARG A 87 -14.60 -0.26 7.82
C ARG A 87 -15.91 0.46 8.14
N ALA A 88 -16.13 1.63 7.56
CA ALA A 88 -17.40 2.36 7.68
C ALA A 88 -18.55 1.69 6.91
N CYS A 89 -18.26 0.99 5.82
CA CYS A 89 -19.22 0.28 4.97
C CYS A 89 -19.27 -1.25 5.22
N ALA A 90 -18.73 -1.71 6.35
CA ALA A 90 -18.44 -3.13 6.63
C ALA A 90 -19.66 -4.07 6.65
N THR A 91 -20.88 -3.53 6.57
CA THR A 91 -22.10 -4.32 6.42
C THR A 91 -22.38 -4.78 4.99
N GLN A 92 -21.75 -4.18 3.98
CA GLN A 92 -22.10 -4.41 2.57
C GLN A 92 -20.93 -4.85 1.68
N VAL A 93 -19.68 -4.52 2.03
CA VAL A 93 -18.58 -4.64 1.06
C VAL A 93 -17.41 -5.45 1.61
N ALA A 94 -17.06 -6.47 0.82
CA ALA A 94 -15.88 -7.32 0.85
C ALA A 94 -15.97 -8.60 1.69
N SER A 95 -15.81 -9.72 0.99
CA SER A 95 -15.21 -10.93 1.53
C SER A 95 -13.98 -10.57 2.36
N GLY A 96 -13.80 -11.19 3.52
CA GLY A 96 -12.70 -10.84 4.43
C GLY A 96 -11.30 -10.97 3.84
N PHE A 97 -11.15 -11.62 2.67
CA PHE A 97 -9.88 -11.85 2.00
C PHE A 97 -9.26 -10.58 1.41
N GLU A 98 -10.04 -9.74 0.73
CA GLU A 98 -9.54 -8.51 0.11
C GLU A 98 -9.11 -7.48 1.16
N LEU A 99 -9.87 -7.40 2.26
CA LEU A 99 -9.52 -6.56 3.39
C LEU A 99 -8.24 -7.06 4.07
N GLU A 100 -8.09 -8.35 4.30
CA GLU A 100 -6.88 -8.92 4.91
C GLU A 100 -5.63 -8.66 4.05
N ARG A 101 -5.75 -8.76 2.72
CA ARG A 101 -4.66 -8.43 1.80
C ARG A 101 -4.29 -6.94 1.88
N LEU A 102 -5.30 -6.07 1.90
CA LEU A 102 -5.11 -4.62 1.99
C LEU A 102 -4.45 -4.22 3.33
N GLU A 103 -4.87 -4.83 4.43
CA GLU A 103 -4.26 -4.64 5.76
C GLU A 103 -2.80 -5.12 5.80
N LYS A 104 -2.47 -6.22 5.11
CA LYS A 104 -1.08 -6.67 4.97
C LYS A 104 -0.24 -5.66 4.19
N LEU A 105 -0.76 -5.12 3.08
CA LEU A 105 -0.10 -4.09 2.28
C LEU A 105 0.09 -2.78 3.05
N GLN A 106 -0.91 -2.38 3.83
CA GLN A 106 -0.84 -1.26 4.75
C GLN A 106 0.31 -1.46 5.76
N ALA A 107 0.37 -2.63 6.40
CA ALA A 107 1.38 -2.95 7.39
C ALA A 107 2.80 -3.00 6.80
N THR A 108 2.96 -3.49 5.56
CA THR A 108 4.26 -3.51 4.89
C THR A 108 4.72 -2.11 4.55
N LEU A 109 3.90 -1.28 3.91
CA LEU A 109 4.29 0.09 3.52
C LEU A 109 4.62 0.96 4.74
N HIS A 110 3.76 0.94 5.77
CA HIS A 110 4.02 1.66 7.04
C HIS A 110 5.24 1.14 7.78
N GLY A 111 5.58 -0.15 7.64
CA GLY A 111 6.76 -0.74 8.25
C GLY A 111 8.06 -0.47 7.48
N LEU A 112 8.01 -0.36 6.15
CA LEU A 112 9.18 -0.14 5.30
C LEU A 112 9.68 1.31 5.36
N ALA A 113 8.79 2.29 5.41
CA ALA A 113 9.15 3.71 5.49
C ALA A 113 10.13 4.06 6.64
N PRO A 114 9.87 3.69 7.92
CA PRO A 114 10.82 3.95 9.00
C PRO A 114 12.10 3.12 8.86
N VAL A 115 12.01 1.90 8.32
CA VAL A 115 13.18 1.04 8.10
C VAL A 115 14.14 1.69 7.10
N ILE A 116 13.67 2.09 5.92
CA ILE A 116 14.50 2.75 4.91
C ILE A 116 15.10 4.04 5.47
N ARG A 117 14.31 4.83 6.20
CA ARG A 117 14.79 6.06 6.85
C ARG A 117 15.93 5.77 7.83
N ASP A 118 15.78 4.74 8.65
CA ASP A 118 16.81 4.33 9.61
C ASP A 118 18.05 3.78 8.90
N LEU A 119 17.88 3.00 7.82
CA LEU A 119 18.98 2.46 7.01
C LEU A 119 19.76 3.55 6.26
N ARG A 120 19.08 4.65 5.88
CA ARG A 120 19.72 5.86 5.31
C ARG A 120 20.45 6.71 6.34
N ASN A 121 20.44 6.35 7.63
CA ASN A 121 21.09 7.14 8.66
C ASN A 121 22.63 7.13 8.46
N PRO A 122 23.28 8.30 8.29
CA PRO A 122 24.71 8.39 8.02
C PRO A 122 25.59 7.86 9.17
N HIS A 123 25.04 7.68 10.37
CA HIS A 123 25.76 7.13 11.52
C HIS A 123 25.78 5.59 11.57
N LEU A 124 25.17 4.91 10.59
CA LEU A 124 25.22 3.46 10.49
C LEU A 124 26.58 2.97 9.98
N VAL A 125 27.45 2.64 10.93
CA VAL A 125 28.72 1.94 10.68
C VAL A 125 28.55 0.42 10.50
N GLU A 126 29.56 -0.23 9.91
CA GLU A 126 29.55 -1.64 9.49
C GLU A 126 29.13 -2.66 10.56
N ARG A 127 29.55 -2.45 11.82
CA ARG A 127 29.11 -3.28 12.96
C ARG A 127 27.58 -3.32 13.14
N HIS A 128 26.87 -2.27 12.73
CA HIS A 128 25.42 -2.22 12.80
C HIS A 128 24.78 -3.07 11.71
N TRP A 129 25.38 -3.09 10.51
CA TRP A 129 24.97 -3.93 9.39
C TRP A 129 25.19 -5.42 9.69
N SER A 130 26.34 -5.82 10.22
CA SER A 130 26.58 -7.22 10.61
C SER A 130 25.62 -7.68 11.72
N LYS A 131 25.26 -6.78 12.64
CA LYS A 131 24.27 -7.06 13.68
C LYS A 131 22.85 -7.18 13.11
N LEU A 132 22.56 -6.45 12.05
CA LEU A 132 21.31 -6.55 11.31
C LEU A 132 21.21 -7.92 10.64
N GLU A 133 22.18 -8.26 9.80
CA GLU A 133 22.29 -9.57 9.11
C GLU A 133 22.15 -10.74 10.08
N HIS A 134 22.85 -10.69 11.23
CA HIS A 134 22.77 -11.73 12.24
C HIS A 134 21.37 -11.86 12.87
N LYS A 135 20.69 -10.75 13.15
CA LYS A 135 19.34 -10.77 13.72
C LYS A 135 18.28 -11.19 12.71
N MET A 136 18.53 -10.90 11.44
CA MET A 136 17.65 -11.19 10.34
C MET A 136 17.89 -12.58 9.76
N LEU A 137 18.96 -13.26 10.17
CA LEU A 137 19.41 -14.54 9.65
C LEU A 137 19.54 -14.49 8.11
N CYS A 138 19.99 -13.35 7.57
CA CYS A 138 20.16 -13.11 6.15
C CYS A 138 21.52 -12.50 5.84
N SER A 139 21.99 -12.67 4.60
CA SER A 139 23.19 -12.02 4.08
C SER A 139 22.75 -10.93 3.10
N LEU A 140 23.11 -9.67 3.38
CA LEU A 140 22.74 -8.54 2.53
C LEU A 140 23.93 -8.24 1.61
N MET A 141 23.78 -8.50 0.32
CA MET A 141 24.86 -8.32 -0.66
C MET A 141 24.57 -7.09 -1.53
N PRO A 142 25.46 -6.05 -1.50
CA PRO A 142 25.32 -4.90 -2.38
C PRO A 142 25.19 -5.34 -3.83
N VAL A 143 24.42 -4.61 -4.63
CA VAL A 143 24.44 -4.82 -6.08
C VAL A 143 25.82 -4.41 -6.57
N ILE A 144 26.62 -5.37 -6.99
CA ILE A 144 27.87 -5.09 -7.69
C ILE A 144 27.48 -4.63 -9.09
N VAL A 145 27.43 -3.31 -9.28
CA VAL A 145 27.40 -2.75 -10.64
C VAL A 145 28.82 -2.90 -11.17
N GLU A 146 29.07 -3.95 -11.96
CA GLU A 146 30.26 -4.03 -12.80
C GLU A 146 30.22 -2.84 -13.75
N THR A 147 30.87 -1.75 -13.34
CA THR A 147 31.06 -0.58 -14.21
C THR A 147 32.23 -0.96 -15.10
N THR A 148 31.93 -1.60 -16.23
CA THR A 148 32.89 -1.75 -17.32
C THR A 148 33.10 -0.37 -17.93
N GLU A 149 34.07 0.40 -17.42
CA GLU A 149 34.82 1.31 -18.26
C GLU A 149 36.16 1.67 -17.62
N SER A 150 37.19 1.43 -18.41
CA SER A 150 38.61 1.57 -18.14
C SER A 150 39.08 3.03 -18.23
N THR A 151 40.19 3.28 -17.51
CA THR A 151 41.30 4.20 -17.85
C THR A 151 41.36 5.54 -17.09
N GLU A 152 42.24 5.50 -16.07
CA GLU A 152 43.29 6.47 -15.64
C GLU A 152 42.97 7.93 -15.27
N ASP A 153 43.39 8.22 -14.03
CA ASP A 153 43.91 9.48 -13.45
C ASP A 153 43.08 10.78 -13.53
N GLU A 154 42.59 11.23 -12.37
CA GLU A 154 43.00 12.51 -11.76
C GLU A 154 42.46 12.66 -10.33
N GLU A 155 43.27 13.27 -9.46
CA GLU A 155 42.97 13.55 -8.05
C GLU A 155 41.75 14.49 -7.91
N ALA A 156 40.78 14.10 -7.09
CA ALA A 156 39.80 15.04 -6.53
C ALA A 156 39.27 14.56 -5.18
N ASP A 157 39.60 15.37 -4.16
CA ASP A 157 38.76 15.79 -3.05
C ASP A 157 38.15 14.77 -2.07
N THR A 158 38.58 14.98 -0.81
CA THR A 158 37.88 14.63 0.42
C THR A 158 36.39 14.99 0.35
N SER A 159 35.49 14.02 0.16
CA SER A 159 34.07 14.14 0.51
C SER A 159 33.33 12.80 0.44
N THR A 160 32.86 12.32 1.60
CA THR A 160 31.72 11.39 1.76
C THR A 160 31.92 9.96 1.20
N SER A 161 32.49 9.08 2.01
CA SER A 161 32.33 7.63 1.83
C SER A 161 30.84 7.26 1.98
N THR A 162 30.06 7.40 0.91
CA THR A 162 28.68 6.90 0.89
C THR A 162 28.72 5.40 0.98
N SER A 163 28.19 4.83 2.07
CA SER A 163 28.21 3.39 2.32
C SER A 163 27.63 2.62 1.12
N THR A 164 28.40 1.69 0.56
CA THR A 164 28.00 0.75 -0.51
C THR A 164 26.81 -0.13 -0.08
N ARG A 165 26.49 -0.16 1.22
CA ARG A 165 25.30 -0.83 1.77
C ARG A 165 23.98 -0.13 1.41
N LEU A 166 24.00 1.12 0.98
CA LEU A 166 22.78 1.77 0.48
C LEU A 166 22.42 1.34 -0.95
N ASP A 167 23.35 0.66 -1.62
CA ASP A 167 23.19 0.13 -2.98
C ASP A 167 22.67 -1.33 -2.95
N LEU A 168 22.11 -1.74 -1.81
CA LEU A 168 21.32 -2.97 -1.67
C LEU A 168 19.97 -2.79 -2.37
N GLN A 169 19.55 -3.81 -3.10
CA GLN A 169 18.19 -3.88 -3.65
C GLN A 169 17.17 -4.05 -2.54
N MET A 170 16.07 -3.31 -2.65
CA MET A 170 14.96 -3.39 -1.70
C MET A 170 14.34 -4.78 -1.67
N GLN A 171 14.40 -5.55 -2.77
CA GLN A 171 13.94 -6.93 -2.81
C GLN A 171 14.59 -7.81 -1.72
N GLN A 172 15.86 -7.59 -1.39
CA GLN A 172 16.53 -8.32 -0.30
C GLN A 172 15.90 -8.01 1.07
N LEU A 173 15.34 -6.81 1.23
CA LEU A 173 14.56 -6.39 2.40
C LEU A 173 13.08 -6.81 2.30
N LEU A 174 12.58 -7.25 1.15
CA LEU A 174 11.20 -7.76 1.06
C LEU A 174 11.20 -9.29 1.29
N ASP A 175 12.16 -9.99 0.71
CA ASP A 175 12.28 -11.45 0.75
C ASP A 175 12.60 -11.99 2.15
N ALA A 176 13.39 -11.25 2.95
CA ALA A 176 13.76 -11.67 4.31
C ALA A 176 12.65 -11.42 5.37
N ASN A 177 11.40 -11.15 4.94
CA ASN A 177 10.25 -10.89 5.82
C ASN A 177 10.56 -9.79 6.88
N VAL A 178 11.35 -8.82 6.43
CA VAL A 178 12.11 -7.84 7.22
C VAL A 178 11.19 -6.90 7.96
N VAL A 179 10.01 -6.62 7.42
CA VAL A 179 9.04 -5.71 8.01
C VAL A 179 8.67 -6.14 9.44
N ALA A 180 8.36 -7.43 9.64
CA ALA A 180 7.99 -7.95 10.96
C ALA A 180 9.18 -7.98 11.95
N MET A 181 10.37 -8.32 11.45
CA MET A 181 11.58 -8.48 12.27
C MET A 181 12.29 -7.14 12.58
N LEU A 182 12.26 -6.18 11.65
CA LEU A 182 12.88 -4.87 11.81
C LEU A 182 12.01 -3.88 12.57
N GLN A 183 10.68 -3.98 12.53
CA GLN A 183 9.83 -3.22 13.46
C GLN A 183 10.23 -3.49 14.92
N LEU A 184 10.48 -4.76 15.27
CA LEU A 184 10.99 -5.14 16.60
C LEU A 184 12.40 -4.60 16.88
N PHE A 185 13.28 -4.58 15.87
CA PHE A 185 14.63 -4.05 16.01
C PHE A 185 14.67 -2.53 16.18
N VAL A 186 13.86 -1.80 15.41
CA VAL A 186 13.70 -0.34 15.48
C VAL A 186 13.08 0.03 16.83
N MET A 187 12.03 -0.66 17.28
CA MET A 187 11.49 -0.46 18.63
C MET A 187 12.53 -0.72 19.72
N TYR A 188 13.38 -1.75 19.55
CA TYR A 188 14.46 -2.04 20.49
C TYR A 188 15.55 -0.96 20.49
N GLN A 189 15.98 -0.47 19.33
CA GLN A 189 16.96 0.62 19.20
C GLN A 189 16.41 1.92 19.80
N ARG A 190 15.14 2.25 19.53
CA ARG A 190 14.46 3.44 20.07
C ARG A 190 14.34 3.37 21.59
N ARG A 191 13.97 2.22 22.15
CA ARG A 191 13.97 1.98 23.61
C ARG A 191 15.38 2.07 24.20
N ARG A 192 16.42 1.59 23.51
CA ARG A 192 17.80 1.67 23.98
C ARG A 192 18.32 3.10 23.99
N GLN A 193 18.02 3.89 22.95
CA GLN A 193 18.36 5.32 22.87
C GLN A 193 17.63 6.14 23.95
N LEU A 194 16.35 5.86 24.21
CA LEU A 194 15.59 6.48 25.28
C LEU A 194 16.17 6.16 26.67
N LYS A 195 16.60 4.91 26.89
CA LYS A 195 17.22 4.47 28.14
C LYS A 195 18.62 5.10 28.35
N GLN A 196 19.39 5.30 27.29
CA GLN A 196 20.66 6.02 27.36
C GLN A 196 20.48 7.51 27.65
N ARG A 197 19.44 8.14 27.10
CA ARG A 197 19.09 9.54 27.40
C ARG A 197 18.60 9.75 28.83
N SER A 198 17.86 8.80 29.41
CA SER A 198 17.40 8.89 30.81
C SER A 198 18.52 8.69 31.83
N LEU A 199 19.60 7.97 31.47
CA LEU A 199 20.76 7.71 32.33
C LEU A 199 21.84 8.79 32.24
N GLY A 200 21.80 9.65 31.20
CA GLY A 200 22.71 10.80 31.05
C GLY A 200 22.17 12.12 31.58
N ALA A 201 20.99 12.11 32.22
CA ALA A 201 20.31 13.30 32.76
C ALA A 201 20.24 13.29 34.30
N SER A 202 21.08 12.49 34.98
CA SER A 202 21.28 12.52 36.43
C SER A 202 22.70 12.94 36.77
#